data_AF-A0A193G1E6-F1
#
_entry.id   AF-A0A193G1E6-F1
#
_cell.length_a   1.000
_cell.length_b   1.000
_cell.length_c   1.000
_cell.angle_alpha   90.00
_cell.angle_beta   90.00
_cell.angle_gamma   90.00
#
_symmetry.space_group_name_H-M   'P 1'
#
loop_
_entity.id
_entity.type
_entity.pdbx_description
1 polymer ?
#
loop_
_entity_poly.entity_id
_entity_poly.type
_entity_poly.pdbx_seq_one_letter_code
_entity_poly.pdbx_strand_id
1 'polypeptide(L)'
;MAVAVARATARVADFLRDHAPMLRKLQWGIVALYAFLLIVPAMMPLPDNTASVFNNLTVVAQFAFWGIWWPFVLVSMPIMGRAWCGLFCPEGMLTEWASERGKGLAIPRWMRWGGWPFVAFALTTIYGQLVSVYQYPLAVLAVLGGSTAAAMVVGWRYGRSKRVWCKYLCPVNGVFNLLAKLSPWHFKVNEEAWRHPVIRIQPINCAPLVPLRNMKGAGDCHMCGRCSGYRGAIALTPRSPEAEIVSVAQGDAWQTALVVFGMMGIAMGAFLWSASPWFVTIKQAAATWLIDKDITWPLLDNAPWFILTHYPDVNDSFSWLDGACILFFIAATTVVVGGALYGALWLADRLLPAVQGRTRWGGAGVHKLAQPLIPAAGIGVFLGLSATTITLLKHEGVQALWANPVRFTLLTLAIAWTLRLAWRVIGQRTPALARRSAAWLVFAAGLLPFCYAWVLFFVTW
;
A
#
# COMPACT_ATOMS: atom_id res chain seq x y z
N MET A 1 -20.05 8.27 27.50
CA MET A 1 -19.07 7.54 26.67
C MET A 1 -18.22 8.48 25.77
N ALA A 2 -18.83 9.36 24.96
CA ALA A 2 -18.09 10.22 24.02
C ALA A 2 -17.05 11.17 24.67
N VAL A 3 -17.37 11.78 25.82
CA VAL A 3 -16.44 12.69 26.54
C VAL A 3 -15.24 11.93 27.12
N ALA A 4 -15.43 10.69 27.59
CA ALA A 4 -14.35 9.86 28.11
C ALA A 4 -13.38 9.44 26.99
N VAL A 5 -13.91 9.04 25.83
CA VAL A 5 -13.11 8.72 24.63
C VAL A 5 -12.35 9.95 24.13
N ALA A 6 -12.98 11.13 24.11
CA ALA A 6 -12.31 12.39 23.73
C ALA A 6 -11.17 12.76 24.70
N ARG A 7 -11.36 12.59 26.01
CA ARG A 7 -10.29 12.82 27.00
C ARG A 7 -9.15 11.81 26.89
N ALA A 8 -9.46 10.53 26.69
CA ALA A 8 -8.44 9.49 26.53
C ALA A 8 -7.61 9.69 25.25
N THR A 9 -8.26 10.01 24.13
CA THR A 9 -7.58 10.29 22.85
C THR A 9 -6.70 11.53 22.90
N ALA A 10 -7.15 12.60 23.56
CA ALA A 10 -6.33 13.78 23.80
C ALA A 10 -5.07 13.44 24.63
N ARG A 11 -5.22 12.67 25.71
CA ARG A 11 -4.07 12.23 26.53
C ARG A 11 -3.07 11.40 25.75
N VAL A 12 -3.52 10.49 24.87
CA VAL A 12 -2.61 9.70 24.01
C VAL A 12 -1.84 10.63 23.06
N ALA A 13 -2.52 11.57 22.41
CA ALA A 13 -1.88 12.49 21.49
C ALA A 13 -0.90 13.44 22.18
N ASP A 14 -1.23 13.91 23.37
CA ASP A 14 -0.34 14.73 24.21
C ASP A 14 0.83 13.91 24.73
N PHE A 15 0.61 12.67 25.16
CA PHE A 15 1.68 11.74 25.54
C PHE A 15 2.69 11.56 24.41
N LEU A 16 2.23 11.37 23.16
CA LEU A 16 3.10 11.26 21.99
C LEU A 16 3.90 12.55 21.73
N ARG A 17 3.30 13.72 21.95
CA ARG A 17 3.99 15.01 21.81
C ARG A 17 5.06 15.19 22.89
N ASP A 18 4.70 14.92 24.15
CA ASP A 18 5.52 15.24 25.32
C ASP A 18 6.65 14.22 25.51
N HIS A 19 6.48 12.98 25.03
CA HIS A 19 7.49 11.91 25.09
C HIS A 19 8.25 11.72 23.76
N ALA A 20 8.37 12.78 22.94
CA ALA A 20 9.09 12.74 21.67
C ALA A 20 10.54 12.18 21.78
N PRO A 21 11.34 12.48 22.82
CA PRO A 21 12.67 11.88 22.98
C PRO A 21 12.65 10.36 23.18
N MET A 22 11.66 9.85 23.92
CA MET A 22 11.47 8.41 24.13
C MET A 22 11.07 7.72 22.82
N LEU A 23 10.13 8.31 22.08
CA LEU A 23 9.73 7.79 20.76
C LEU A 23 10.91 7.74 19.79
N ARG A 24 11.80 8.74 19.83
CA ARG A 24 13.01 8.76 19.00
C ARG A 24 14.00 7.65 19.35
N LYS A 25 14.15 7.30 20.64
CA LYS A 25 14.96 6.15 21.06
C LYS A 25 14.36 4.83 20.58
N LEU A 26 13.04 4.67 20.71
CA LEU A 26 12.32 3.49 20.20
C LEU A 26 12.49 3.34 18.68
N GLN A 27 12.36 4.44 17.93
CA GLN A 27 12.57 4.45 16.48
C GLN A 27 13.97 3.97 16.08
N TRP A 28 15.01 4.39 16.81
CA TRP A 28 16.37 3.90 16.58
C TRP A 28 16.53 2.41 16.89
N GLY A 29 15.87 1.90 17.94
CA GLY A 29 15.83 0.46 18.22
C GLY A 29 15.23 -0.33 17.06
N ILE A 30 14.15 0.18 16.47
CA ILE A 30 13.51 -0.44 15.29
C ILE A 30 14.41 -0.34 14.06
N VAL A 31 15.10 0.79 13.85
CA VAL A 31 16.08 0.94 12.76
C VAL A 31 17.23 -0.07 12.91
N ALA A 32 17.74 -0.26 14.13
CA ALA A 32 18.80 -1.23 14.39
C ALA A 32 18.33 -2.67 14.09
N LEU A 33 17.15 -3.05 14.57
CA LEU A 33 16.55 -4.35 14.27
C LEU A 33 16.32 -4.54 12.76
N TYR A 34 15.77 -3.52 12.10
CA TYR A 34 15.54 -3.52 10.65
C TYR A 34 16.86 -3.69 9.87
N ALA A 35 17.91 -2.93 10.21
CA ALA A 35 19.21 -3.03 9.56
C ALA A 35 19.87 -4.40 9.79
N PHE A 36 19.76 -4.94 11.02
CA PHE A 36 20.27 -6.27 11.34
C PHE A 36 19.62 -7.37 10.48
N LEU A 37 18.28 -7.39 10.44
CA LEU A 37 17.51 -8.37 9.65
C LEU A 37 17.68 -8.18 8.14
N LEU A 38 18.11 -7.01 7.68
CA LEU A 38 18.32 -6.73 6.27
C LEU A 38 19.74 -7.08 5.79
N ILE A 39 20.75 -6.74 6.59
CA ILE A 39 22.17 -6.83 6.19
C ILE A 39 22.75 -8.22 6.51
N VAL A 40 22.46 -8.77 7.69
CA VAL A 40 23.09 -10.02 8.13
C VAL A 40 22.69 -11.21 7.25
N PRO A 41 21.39 -11.44 6.94
CA PRO A 41 20.99 -12.53 6.04
C PRO A 41 21.57 -12.43 4.63
N ALA A 42 21.86 -11.21 4.15
CA ALA A 42 22.44 -11.00 2.82
C ALA A 42 23.93 -11.38 2.74
N MET A 43 24.61 -11.51 3.89
CA MET A 43 26.00 -11.95 3.98
C MET A 43 26.12 -13.44 4.34
N MET A 44 25.01 -14.09 4.63
CA MET A 44 24.95 -15.52 4.95
C MET A 44 24.77 -16.36 3.69
N PRO A 45 25.25 -17.61 3.66
CA PRO A 45 24.94 -18.54 2.58
C PRO A 45 23.42 -18.78 2.51
N LEU A 46 22.96 -19.17 1.33
CA LEU A 46 21.55 -19.50 1.11
C LEU A 46 21.12 -20.66 2.05
N PRO A 47 19.90 -20.62 2.59
CA PRO A 47 19.41 -21.67 3.46
C PRO A 47 19.23 -22.99 2.69
N ASP A 48 19.67 -24.10 3.30
CA ASP A 48 19.39 -25.45 2.81
C ASP A 48 17.90 -25.81 2.99
N ASN A 49 17.43 -26.86 2.32
CA ASN A 49 16.04 -27.33 2.39
C ASN A 49 15.57 -27.79 3.79
N THR A 50 16.48 -27.97 4.75
CA THR A 50 16.18 -28.31 6.15
C THR A 50 16.12 -27.07 7.06
N ALA A 51 16.38 -25.88 6.51
CA ALA A 51 16.35 -24.64 7.26
C ALA A 51 14.92 -24.29 7.71
N SER A 52 14.79 -23.98 8.99
CA SER A 52 13.55 -23.55 9.62
C SER A 52 13.73 -22.20 10.30
N VAL A 53 12.62 -21.58 10.71
CA VAL A 53 12.60 -20.37 11.54
C VAL A 53 13.36 -20.57 12.86
N PHE A 54 13.53 -21.80 13.34
CA PHE A 54 14.26 -22.06 14.58
C PHE A 54 15.77 -22.17 14.39
N ASN A 55 16.23 -22.49 13.17
CA ASN A 55 17.62 -22.87 12.94
C ASN A 55 18.37 -21.97 11.94
N ASN A 56 17.68 -21.07 11.24
CA ASN A 56 18.30 -20.23 10.22
C ASN A 56 17.82 -18.77 10.27
N LEU A 57 18.76 -17.83 10.45
CA LEU A 57 18.46 -16.40 10.54
C LEU A 57 17.85 -15.81 9.26
N THR A 58 18.18 -16.33 8.09
CA THR A 58 17.60 -15.88 6.81
C THR A 58 16.11 -16.19 6.74
N VAL A 59 15.71 -17.38 7.19
CA VAL A 59 14.29 -17.78 7.28
C VAL A 59 13.57 -16.99 8.37
N VAL A 60 14.23 -16.73 9.51
CA VAL A 60 13.70 -15.82 10.55
C VAL A 60 13.45 -14.43 10.00
N ALA A 61 14.40 -13.86 9.26
CA ALA A 61 14.27 -12.53 8.67
C ALA A 61 13.15 -12.47 7.63
N GLN A 62 13.05 -13.49 6.77
CA GLN A 62 11.96 -13.64 5.80
C GLN A 62 10.59 -13.67 6.50
N PHE A 63 10.46 -14.48 7.56
CA PHE A 63 9.24 -14.55 8.37
C PHE A 63 8.95 -13.24 9.11
N ALA A 64 9.97 -12.56 9.65
CA ALA A 64 9.80 -11.28 10.32
C ALA A 64 9.30 -10.20 9.35
N PHE A 65 9.89 -10.07 8.16
CA PHE A 65 9.49 -9.08 7.16
C PHE A 65 8.12 -9.38 6.53
N TRP A 66 7.99 -10.56 5.93
CA TRP A 66 6.82 -10.89 5.10
C TRP A 66 5.71 -11.55 5.92
N GLY A 67 6.08 -12.30 6.96
CA GLY A 67 5.13 -12.98 7.84
C GLY A 67 4.44 -12.03 8.82
N ILE A 68 5.20 -11.18 9.51
CA ILE A 68 4.70 -10.34 10.61
C ILE A 68 4.64 -8.87 10.20
N TRP A 69 5.76 -8.29 9.76
CA TRP A 69 5.92 -6.84 9.62
C TRP A 69 4.97 -6.27 8.57
N TRP A 70 4.97 -6.76 7.33
CA TRP A 70 4.10 -6.22 6.27
C TRP A 70 2.59 -6.40 6.54
N PRO A 71 2.10 -7.59 6.95
CA PRO A 71 0.70 -7.76 7.34
C PRO A 71 0.29 -6.85 8.50
N PHE A 72 1.13 -6.72 9.52
CA PHE A 72 0.89 -5.82 10.65
C PHE A 72 0.81 -4.35 10.22
N VAL A 73 1.74 -3.92 9.37
CA VAL A 73 1.76 -2.56 8.80
C VAL A 73 0.47 -2.27 8.05
N LEU A 74 0.02 -3.17 7.17
CA LEU A 74 -1.21 -2.97 6.41
C LEU A 74 -2.45 -2.87 7.29
N VAL A 75 -2.57 -3.73 8.30
CA VAL A 75 -3.70 -3.72 9.25
C VAL A 75 -3.68 -2.47 10.14
N SER A 76 -2.49 -1.96 10.48
CA SER A 76 -2.36 -0.75 11.29
C SER A 76 -2.95 0.50 10.62
N MET A 77 -2.95 0.57 9.27
CA MET A 77 -3.41 1.75 8.52
C MET A 77 -4.92 2.04 8.67
N PRO A 78 -5.84 1.08 8.41
CA PRO A 78 -7.27 1.31 8.62
C PRO A 78 -7.67 1.38 10.10
N ILE A 79 -6.83 0.91 11.04
CA ILE A 79 -7.15 0.95 12.48
C ILE A 79 -6.65 2.23 13.14
N MET A 80 -5.43 2.68 12.83
CA MET A 80 -4.73 3.78 13.51
C MET A 80 -4.32 4.92 12.57
N GLY A 81 -4.72 4.87 11.30
CA GLY A 81 -4.22 5.77 10.27
C GLY A 81 -2.75 5.47 10.02
N ARG A 82 -1.97 6.47 9.56
CA ARG A 82 -0.55 6.27 9.25
C ARG A 82 0.37 6.37 10.47
N ALA A 83 -0.10 5.95 11.65
CA ALA A 83 0.68 5.97 12.89
C ALA A 83 1.98 5.18 12.75
N TRP A 84 1.97 4.06 12.04
CA TRP A 84 3.20 3.33 11.71
C TRP A 84 4.22 4.19 10.97
N CYS A 85 3.80 4.95 9.95
CA CYS A 85 4.67 5.87 9.21
C CYS A 85 5.27 6.97 10.11
N GLY A 86 4.55 7.40 11.14
CA GLY A 86 4.99 8.42 12.09
C GLY A 86 5.90 7.89 13.19
N LEU A 87 5.57 6.73 13.75
CA LEU A 87 6.10 6.21 15.01
C LEU A 87 7.11 5.07 14.83
N PHE A 88 6.93 4.17 13.86
CA PHE A 88 7.68 2.91 13.78
C PHE A 88 8.44 2.71 12.47
N CYS A 89 8.12 3.45 11.41
CA CYS A 89 8.74 3.27 10.10
C CYS A 89 10.24 3.62 10.11
N PRO A 90 11.15 2.66 9.82
CA PRO A 90 12.59 2.88 9.84
C PRO A 90 13.04 3.86 8.76
N GLU A 91 12.51 3.75 7.54
CA GLU A 91 12.76 4.72 6.46
C GLU A 91 12.36 6.14 6.86
N GLY A 92 11.23 6.28 7.56
CA GLY A 92 10.74 7.57 8.04
C GLY A 92 11.68 8.22 9.07
N MET A 93 12.23 7.40 9.97
CA MET A 93 13.23 7.85 10.95
C MET A 93 14.54 8.23 10.28
N LEU A 94 15.07 7.38 9.39
CA LEU A 94 16.33 7.61 8.69
C LEU A 94 16.26 8.83 7.76
N THR A 95 15.16 9.01 7.04
CA THR A 95 14.91 10.21 6.22
C THR A 95 14.91 11.46 7.10
N GLU A 96 14.24 11.40 8.25
CA GLU A 96 14.17 12.55 9.15
C GLU A 96 15.53 12.89 9.73
N TRP A 97 16.27 11.90 10.23
CA TRP A 97 17.64 12.06 10.74
C TRP A 97 18.58 12.64 9.68
N ALA A 98 18.48 12.16 8.44
CA ALA A 98 19.27 12.67 7.31
C ALA A 98 18.86 14.11 6.95
N SER A 99 17.56 14.43 7.02
CA SER A 99 17.03 15.75 6.69
C SER A 99 17.40 16.85 7.68
N GLU A 100 17.64 16.50 8.95
CA GLU A 100 18.12 17.43 9.98
C GLU A 100 19.58 17.87 9.73
N ARG A 101 20.37 17.01 9.05
CA ARG A 101 21.78 17.24 8.71
C ARG A 101 21.98 17.59 7.23
N GLY A 102 20.87 17.87 6.55
CA GLY A 102 20.80 17.99 5.10
C GLY A 102 21.15 19.37 4.55
N LYS A 103 21.45 19.42 3.25
CA LYS A 103 21.69 20.67 2.48
C LYS A 103 20.46 21.56 2.37
N GLY A 104 19.26 21.00 2.56
CA GLY A 104 18.01 21.76 2.56
C GLY A 104 17.73 22.46 1.22
N LEU A 105 17.96 21.79 0.09
CA LEU A 105 17.57 22.34 -1.21
C LEU A 105 16.06 22.40 -1.40
N ALA A 106 15.61 23.23 -2.33
CA ALA A 106 14.22 23.27 -2.73
C ALA A 106 13.81 21.95 -3.41
N ILE A 107 12.58 21.49 -3.13
CA ILE A 107 12.05 20.25 -3.69
C ILE A 107 11.80 20.44 -5.21
N PRO A 108 12.44 19.64 -6.09
CA PRO A 108 12.22 19.69 -7.52
C PRO A 108 10.75 19.54 -7.90
N ARG A 109 10.33 20.17 -9.01
CA ARG A 109 8.95 20.08 -9.49
C ARG A 109 8.57 18.64 -9.89
N TRP A 110 9.50 17.90 -10.49
CA TRP A 110 9.28 16.52 -10.91
C TRP A 110 8.93 15.60 -9.74
N MET A 111 9.55 15.79 -8.55
CA MET A 111 9.26 15.00 -7.36
C MET A 111 7.85 15.26 -6.81
N ARG A 112 7.28 16.43 -7.08
CA ARG A 112 5.92 16.80 -6.61
C ARG A 112 4.82 16.30 -7.53
N TRP A 113 5.16 15.53 -8.56
CA TRP A 113 4.18 14.96 -9.47
C TRP A 113 3.26 13.96 -8.75
N GLY A 114 1.96 14.14 -8.87
CA GLY A 114 0.95 13.34 -8.16
C GLY A 114 0.89 11.87 -8.57
N GLY A 115 1.52 11.49 -9.68
CA GLY A 115 1.55 10.10 -10.18
C GLY A 115 2.60 9.21 -9.54
N TRP A 116 3.56 9.76 -8.80
CA TRP A 116 4.61 8.97 -8.15
C TRP A 116 4.10 7.83 -7.26
N PRO A 117 3.06 8.00 -6.42
CA PRO A 117 2.56 6.90 -5.61
C PRO A 117 2.03 5.71 -6.43
N PHE A 118 1.45 5.96 -7.61
CA PHE A 118 1.02 4.88 -8.51
C PHE A 118 2.21 4.23 -9.20
N VAL A 119 3.10 5.04 -9.79
CA VAL A 119 4.27 4.54 -10.53
C VAL A 119 5.22 3.77 -9.62
N ALA A 120 5.53 4.31 -8.44
CA ALA A 120 6.42 3.66 -7.48
C ALA A 120 5.82 2.35 -6.97
N PHE A 121 4.51 2.31 -6.68
CA PHE A 121 3.83 1.07 -6.34
C PHE A 121 3.93 0.04 -7.49
N ALA A 122 3.56 0.42 -8.71
CA ALA A 122 3.59 -0.46 -9.88
C ALA A 122 5.01 -1.01 -10.13
N LEU A 123 6.02 -0.14 -10.15
CA LEU A 123 7.40 -0.52 -10.39
C LEU A 123 7.92 -1.44 -9.28
N THR A 124 7.73 -1.10 -8.00
CA THR A 124 8.19 -1.95 -6.90
C THR A 124 7.47 -3.29 -6.86
N THR A 125 6.16 -3.34 -7.17
CA THR A 125 5.43 -4.61 -7.25
C THR A 125 5.93 -5.48 -8.38
N ILE A 126 6.10 -4.94 -9.59
CA ILE A 126 6.60 -5.69 -10.75
C ILE A 126 8.04 -6.14 -10.51
N TYR A 127 8.91 -5.21 -10.12
CA TYR A 127 10.31 -5.51 -9.85
C TYR A 127 10.46 -6.57 -8.77
N GLY A 128 9.68 -6.48 -7.68
CA GLY A 128 9.70 -7.47 -6.61
C GLY A 128 9.34 -8.89 -7.06
N GLN A 129 8.48 -9.04 -8.08
CA GLN A 129 8.19 -10.35 -8.68
C GLN A 129 9.34 -10.83 -9.56
N LEU A 130 9.94 -9.93 -10.36
CA LEU A 130 11.03 -10.29 -11.28
C LEU A 130 12.31 -10.75 -10.57
N VAL A 131 12.60 -10.21 -9.38
CA VAL A 131 13.78 -10.58 -8.57
C VAL A 131 13.46 -11.53 -7.41
N SER A 132 12.24 -12.07 -7.34
CA SER A 132 11.79 -12.96 -6.26
C SER A 132 12.09 -12.41 -4.84
N VAL A 133 11.70 -11.15 -4.59
CA VAL A 133 12.03 -10.42 -3.33
C VAL A 133 11.53 -11.12 -2.07
N TYR A 134 10.54 -12.00 -2.17
CA TYR A 134 10.01 -12.73 -1.03
C TYR A 134 10.88 -13.92 -0.62
N GLN A 135 11.77 -14.39 -1.49
CA GLN A 135 12.56 -15.61 -1.31
C GLN A 135 14.02 -15.31 -1.00
N TYR A 136 14.62 -14.29 -1.65
CA TYR A 136 16.07 -14.09 -1.60
C TYR A 136 16.49 -12.85 -0.80
N PRO A 137 17.44 -12.99 0.16
CA PRO A 137 17.87 -11.88 1.01
C PRO A 137 18.60 -10.77 0.24
N LEU A 138 19.36 -11.10 -0.82
CA LEU A 138 20.01 -10.10 -1.66
C LEU A 138 18.99 -9.23 -2.42
N ALA A 139 17.91 -9.83 -2.92
CA ALA A 139 16.81 -9.10 -3.53
C ALA A 139 16.10 -8.20 -2.51
N VAL A 140 15.85 -8.68 -1.29
CA VAL A 140 15.31 -7.86 -0.18
C VAL A 140 16.22 -6.67 0.12
N LEU A 141 17.54 -6.89 0.23
CA LEU A 141 18.53 -5.84 0.45
C LEU A 141 18.54 -4.82 -0.69
N ALA A 142 18.47 -5.27 -1.94
CA ALA A 142 18.42 -4.37 -3.10
C ALA A 142 17.17 -3.49 -3.10
N VAL A 143 15.99 -4.08 -2.84
CA VAL A 143 14.71 -3.35 -2.87
C VAL A 143 14.55 -2.45 -1.63
N LEU A 144 14.60 -3.03 -0.43
CA LEU A 144 14.33 -2.32 0.82
C LEU A 144 15.55 -1.51 1.30
N GLY A 145 16.76 -2.03 1.11
CA GLY A 145 17.99 -1.30 1.41
C GLY A 145 18.22 -0.18 0.41
N GLY A 146 17.96 -0.43 -0.88
CA GLY A 146 17.99 0.59 -1.93
C GLY A 146 16.98 1.72 -1.68
N SER A 147 15.73 1.39 -1.33
CA SER A 147 14.72 2.40 -0.96
C SER A 147 15.14 3.19 0.28
N THR A 148 15.71 2.53 1.28
CA THR A 148 16.21 3.18 2.51
C THR A 148 17.36 4.15 2.21
N ALA A 149 18.34 3.74 1.40
CA ALA A 149 19.44 4.61 0.98
C ALA A 149 18.93 5.80 0.18
N ALA A 150 18.01 5.58 -0.77
CA ALA A 150 17.37 6.64 -1.54
C ALA A 150 16.58 7.61 -0.63
N ALA A 151 15.89 7.09 0.38
CA ALA A 151 15.17 7.88 1.38
C ALA A 151 16.10 8.80 2.17
N MET A 152 17.26 8.29 2.60
CA MET A 152 18.30 9.08 3.29
C MET A 152 18.88 10.16 2.37
N VAL A 153 19.23 9.82 1.12
CA VAL A 153 19.78 10.77 0.14
C VAL A 153 18.78 11.89 -0.15
N VAL A 154 17.52 11.55 -0.40
CA VAL A 154 16.44 12.52 -0.66
C VAL A 154 16.18 13.40 0.57
N GLY A 155 16.14 12.79 1.76
CA GLY A 155 16.02 13.51 3.03
C GLY A 155 17.15 14.51 3.24
N TRP A 156 18.40 14.06 3.07
CA TRP A 156 19.59 14.90 3.18
C TRP A 156 19.62 16.02 2.13
N ARG A 157 19.21 15.76 0.90
CA ARG A 157 19.27 16.76 -0.18
C ARG A 157 18.16 17.82 -0.05
N TYR A 158 16.92 17.42 0.23
CA TYR A 158 15.73 18.27 0.06
C TYR A 158 14.86 18.43 1.33
N GLY A 159 15.19 17.74 2.43
CA GLY A 159 14.27 17.57 3.55
C GLY A 159 14.03 18.81 4.42
N ARG A 160 15.06 19.59 4.79
CA ARG A 160 14.94 20.70 5.78
C ARG A 160 14.19 20.28 7.06
N SER A 161 14.60 19.17 7.68
CA SER A 161 13.91 18.55 8.82
C SER A 161 12.49 18.03 8.52
N LYS A 162 12.19 17.71 7.26
CA LYS A 162 10.91 17.15 6.79
C LYS A 162 11.11 15.81 6.09
N ARG A 163 10.07 14.98 6.13
CA ARG A 163 10.03 13.64 5.51
C ARG A 163 9.55 13.73 4.05
N VAL A 164 10.37 14.33 3.18
CA VAL A 164 10.05 14.54 1.75
C VAL A 164 9.90 13.21 1.00
N TRP A 165 10.77 12.23 1.26
CA TRP A 165 10.68 10.88 0.70
C TRP A 165 9.31 10.24 0.97
N CYS A 166 8.91 10.21 2.25
CA CYS A 166 7.66 9.57 2.66
C CYS A 166 6.42 10.23 2.05
N LYS A 167 6.47 11.53 1.73
CA LYS A 167 5.35 12.27 1.13
C LYS A 167 5.22 12.00 -0.37
N TYR A 168 6.33 11.91 -1.09
CA TYR A 168 6.32 11.97 -2.55
C TYR A 168 6.77 10.68 -3.25
N LEU A 169 7.78 9.98 -2.72
CA LEU A 169 8.49 8.92 -3.46
C LEU A 169 8.37 7.52 -2.82
N CYS A 170 8.01 7.43 -1.54
CA CYS A 170 7.84 6.14 -0.87
C CYS A 170 6.80 5.27 -1.62
N PRO A 171 7.17 4.05 -2.08
CA PRO A 171 6.32 3.22 -2.94
C PRO A 171 4.95 2.89 -2.33
N VAL A 172 4.91 2.76 -1.01
CA VAL A 172 3.70 2.40 -0.26
C VAL A 172 2.92 3.59 0.26
N ASN A 173 3.41 4.83 0.04
CA ASN A 173 2.75 6.05 0.49
C ASN A 173 1.31 6.15 -0.01
N GLY A 174 1.08 5.85 -1.29
CA GLY A 174 -0.25 5.92 -1.89
C GLY A 174 -1.23 4.93 -1.26
N VAL A 175 -0.80 3.67 -1.09
CA VAL A 175 -1.61 2.61 -0.47
C VAL A 175 -1.95 2.98 0.98
N PHE A 176 -0.96 3.42 1.76
CA PHE A 176 -1.16 3.82 3.15
C PHE A 176 -2.04 5.07 3.29
N ASN A 177 -1.92 6.04 2.37
CA ASN A 177 -2.80 7.20 2.31
C ASN A 177 -4.25 6.78 2.11
N LEU A 178 -4.50 5.87 1.16
CA LEU A 178 -5.84 5.35 0.87
C LEU A 178 -6.42 4.59 2.07
N LEU A 179 -5.67 3.64 2.63
CA LEU A 179 -6.11 2.84 3.78
C LEU A 179 -6.37 3.69 5.03
N ALA A 180 -5.57 4.75 5.25
CA ALA A 180 -5.76 5.63 6.39
C ALA A 180 -7.08 6.41 6.35
N LYS A 181 -7.75 6.52 5.19
CA LYS A 181 -9.09 7.10 5.11
C LYS A 181 -10.13 6.28 5.88
N LEU A 182 -9.90 4.99 6.06
CA LEU A 182 -10.74 4.10 6.87
C LEU A 182 -10.50 4.25 8.37
N SER A 183 -9.45 4.97 8.78
CA SER A 183 -9.11 5.12 10.20
C SER A 183 -10.24 5.78 11.00
N PRO A 184 -10.66 5.17 12.13
CA PRO A 184 -11.56 5.82 13.08
C PRO A 184 -10.87 6.98 13.82
N TRP A 185 -9.54 7.06 13.80
CA TRP A 185 -8.78 8.12 14.47
C TRP A 185 -8.21 9.12 13.47
N HIS A 186 -8.40 10.40 13.75
CA HIS A 186 -7.78 11.48 12.98
C HIS A 186 -7.56 12.73 13.83
N PHE A 187 -6.56 13.53 13.45
CA PHE A 187 -6.40 14.86 14.01
C PHE A 187 -7.41 15.80 13.35
N LYS A 188 -8.34 16.33 14.14
CA LYS A 188 -9.33 17.32 13.70
C LYS A 188 -8.85 18.72 14.07
N VAL A 189 -9.07 19.65 13.16
CA VAL A 189 -8.76 21.07 13.34
C VAL A 189 -10.06 21.82 13.63
N ASN A 190 -10.08 22.59 14.72
CA ASN A 190 -11.10 23.60 14.97
C ASN A 190 -10.62 24.93 14.36
N GLU A 191 -11.27 25.34 13.26
CA GLU A 191 -10.90 26.56 12.52
C GLU A 191 -11.08 27.85 13.34
N GLU A 192 -12.04 27.87 14.27
CA GLU A 192 -12.31 29.03 15.13
C GLU A 192 -11.20 29.20 16.17
N ALA A 193 -10.89 28.12 16.91
CA ALA A 193 -9.76 28.08 17.84
C ALA A 193 -8.42 28.34 17.14
N TRP A 194 -8.29 27.95 15.87
CA TRP A 194 -7.11 28.25 15.07
C TRP A 194 -6.92 29.76 14.81
N ARG A 195 -8.02 30.50 14.60
CA ARG A 195 -8.03 31.96 14.34
C ARG A 195 -7.86 32.76 15.62
N HIS A 196 -8.42 32.28 16.74
CA HIS A 196 -8.39 32.95 18.03
C HIS A 196 -7.70 32.08 19.10
N PRO A 197 -6.36 31.90 19.03
CA PRO A 197 -5.63 31.06 19.95
C PRO A 197 -5.56 31.69 21.35
N VAL A 198 -5.89 30.90 22.38
CA VAL A 198 -5.90 31.33 23.79
C VAL A 198 -4.56 31.05 24.50
N ILE A 199 -3.63 30.35 23.84
CA ILE A 199 -2.36 29.88 24.41
C ILE A 199 -1.15 30.41 23.65
N ARG A 200 0.00 30.55 24.33
CA ARG A 200 1.29 30.91 23.71
C ARG A 200 1.69 29.85 22.67
N ILE A 201 2.03 30.30 21.47
CA ILE A 201 2.22 29.43 20.29
C ILE A 201 3.71 29.14 20.09
N GLN A 202 4.08 27.85 20.02
CA GLN A 202 5.40 27.43 19.57
C GLN A 202 5.32 26.87 18.13
N PRO A 203 6.28 27.18 17.24
CA PRO A 203 6.27 26.65 15.89
C PRO A 203 6.41 25.13 15.89
N ILE A 204 5.62 24.44 15.06
CA ILE A 204 5.61 22.98 14.99
C ILE A 204 6.22 22.50 13.69
N ASN A 205 7.09 21.51 13.82
CA ASN A 205 7.59 20.76 12.68
C ASN A 205 6.64 19.61 12.30
N CYS A 206 5.67 19.87 11.41
CA CYS A 206 4.92 18.80 10.74
C CYS A 206 5.84 18.06 9.75
N ALA A 207 6.24 16.84 10.09
CA ALA A 207 7.17 16.02 9.32
C ALA A 207 6.71 15.74 7.87
N PRO A 208 5.44 15.34 7.60
CA PRO A 208 4.95 15.12 6.24
C PRO A 208 4.45 16.40 5.53
N LEU A 209 4.75 17.61 6.03
CA LEU A 209 4.36 18.86 5.37
C LEU A 209 2.84 18.95 5.09
N VAL A 210 2.02 18.53 6.06
CA VAL A 210 0.55 18.64 5.96
C VAL A 210 0.15 20.09 6.21
N PRO A 211 -0.73 20.68 5.38
CA PRO A 211 -1.26 22.01 5.62
C PRO A 211 -2.23 21.99 6.82
N LEU A 212 -1.67 22.14 8.03
CA LEU A 212 -2.37 21.94 9.30
C LEU A 212 -3.65 22.77 9.45
N ARG A 213 -3.72 23.98 8.89
CA ARG A 213 -4.91 24.85 8.98
C ARG A 213 -6.16 24.24 8.34
N ASN A 214 -5.99 23.53 7.22
CA ASN A 214 -7.09 23.05 6.39
C ASN A 214 -7.20 21.51 6.41
N MET A 215 -6.56 20.86 7.39
CA MET A 215 -6.52 19.41 7.49
C MET A 215 -7.90 18.86 7.87
N LYS A 216 -8.52 18.10 6.94
CA LYS A 216 -9.84 17.48 7.11
C LYS A 216 -9.82 15.95 7.08
N GLY A 217 -8.79 15.35 6.48
CA GLY A 217 -8.63 13.91 6.30
C GLY A 217 -7.38 13.36 6.98
N ALA A 218 -7.28 12.04 7.06
CA ALA A 218 -6.17 11.33 7.68
C ALA A 218 -5.08 10.88 6.69
N GLY A 219 -5.35 10.88 5.38
CA GLY A 219 -4.48 10.29 4.37
C GLY A 219 -3.04 10.84 4.34
N ASP A 220 -2.87 12.16 4.47
CA ASP A 220 -1.54 12.80 4.45
C ASP A 220 -0.88 12.86 5.84
N CYS A 221 -1.65 12.61 6.90
CA CYS A 221 -1.17 12.74 8.28
C CYS A 221 -0.50 11.44 8.75
N HIS A 222 0.75 11.53 9.20
CA HIS A 222 1.50 10.41 9.78
C HIS A 222 1.12 10.10 11.24
N MET A 223 0.09 10.75 11.79
CA MET A 223 -0.42 10.50 13.14
C MET A 223 0.65 10.54 14.26
N CYS A 224 1.69 11.38 14.08
CA CYS A 224 2.86 11.42 14.97
C CYS A 224 2.67 12.23 16.27
N GLY A 225 1.49 12.82 16.51
CA GLY A 225 1.19 13.55 17.74
C GLY A 225 1.82 14.94 17.91
N ARG A 226 2.86 15.30 17.14
CA ARG A 226 3.58 16.59 17.28
C ARG A 226 2.70 17.83 17.20
N CYS A 227 1.56 17.75 16.52
CA CYS A 227 0.61 18.87 16.41
C CYS A 227 -0.49 18.89 17.47
N SER A 228 -0.52 17.93 18.39
CA SER A 228 -1.53 17.85 19.45
C SER A 228 -1.56 19.12 20.28
N GLY A 229 -2.76 19.67 20.51
CA GLY A 229 -2.98 20.86 21.33
C GLY A 229 -2.50 22.17 20.70
N TYR A 230 -1.98 22.16 19.47
CA TYR A 230 -1.51 23.39 18.82
C TYR A 230 -2.63 24.41 18.69
N ARG A 231 -2.41 25.63 19.21
CA ARG A 231 -3.40 26.71 19.29
C ARG A 231 -4.69 26.34 20.05
N GLY A 232 -4.72 25.23 20.79
CA GLY A 232 -5.97 24.63 21.29
C GLY A 232 -6.91 24.16 20.16
N ALA A 233 -6.42 24.12 18.91
CA ALA A 233 -7.22 23.91 17.72
C ALA A 233 -7.11 22.49 17.16
N ILE A 234 -6.02 21.77 17.45
CA ILE A 234 -5.79 20.42 16.96
C ILE A 234 -5.98 19.41 18.09
N ALA A 235 -6.89 18.45 17.89
CA ALA A 235 -7.10 17.32 18.80
C ALA A 235 -7.24 16.00 18.02
N LEU A 236 -6.75 14.91 18.62
CA LEU A 236 -7.06 13.57 18.13
C LEU A 236 -8.52 13.27 18.46
N THR A 237 -9.33 12.97 17.45
CA THR A 237 -10.76 12.74 17.62
C THR A 237 -11.20 11.46 16.92
N PRO A 238 -12.13 10.70 17.54
CA PRO A 238 -12.77 9.57 16.88
C PRO A 238 -13.73 10.08 15.79
N ARG A 239 -13.88 9.28 14.73
CA ARG A 239 -14.88 9.44 13.68
C ARG A 239 -15.33 8.08 13.19
N SER A 240 -16.45 8.04 12.47
CA SER A 240 -16.84 6.82 11.75
C SER A 240 -15.79 6.51 10.66
N PRO A 241 -15.36 5.24 10.52
CA PRO A 241 -14.52 4.77 9.42
C PRO A 241 -15.04 5.12 8.02
N GLU A 242 -16.36 5.29 7.87
CA GLU A 242 -16.99 5.64 6.59
C GLU A 242 -16.97 7.15 6.30
N ALA A 243 -16.77 7.99 7.32
CA ALA A 243 -16.97 9.43 7.22
C ALA A 243 -16.02 10.07 6.21
N GLU A 244 -14.73 9.71 6.20
CA GLU A 244 -13.79 10.31 5.25
C GLU A 244 -14.14 9.93 3.81
N ILE A 245 -14.39 8.65 3.53
CA ILE A 245 -14.73 8.18 2.17
C ILE A 245 -16.02 8.83 1.68
N VAL A 246 -17.04 8.90 2.53
CA VAL A 246 -18.36 9.40 2.15
C VAL A 246 -18.36 10.93 2.05
N SER A 247 -17.92 11.69 3.05
CA SER A 247 -18.12 13.14 3.09
C SER A 247 -16.89 13.99 2.77
N VAL A 248 -15.66 13.47 2.90
CA VAL A 248 -14.44 14.30 2.80
C VAL A 248 -13.63 14.02 1.54
N ALA A 249 -13.34 12.75 1.25
CA ALA A 249 -12.48 12.34 0.16
C ALA A 249 -13.14 12.59 -1.19
N GLN A 250 -12.54 13.41 -2.06
CA GLN A 250 -13.01 13.58 -3.43
C GLN A 250 -12.35 12.60 -4.40
N GLY A 251 -11.11 12.21 -4.11
CA GLY A 251 -10.28 11.42 -5.03
C GLY A 251 -9.69 12.26 -6.15
N ASP A 252 -8.68 11.69 -6.80
CA ASP A 252 -8.06 12.23 -8.01
C ASP A 252 -7.72 11.09 -8.98
N ALA A 253 -7.26 11.43 -10.18
CA ALA A 253 -6.94 10.46 -11.22
C ALA A 253 -5.87 9.44 -10.80
N TRP A 254 -4.87 9.85 -10.03
CA TRP A 254 -3.78 8.97 -9.59
C TRP A 254 -4.21 8.07 -8.44
N GLN A 255 -5.06 8.56 -7.54
CA GLN A 255 -5.71 7.72 -6.53
C GLN A 255 -6.62 6.68 -7.17
N THR A 256 -7.40 7.06 -8.19
CA THR A 256 -8.22 6.10 -8.95
C THR A 256 -7.32 5.07 -9.65
N ALA A 257 -6.25 5.51 -10.32
CA ALA A 257 -5.33 4.62 -10.98
C ALA A 257 -4.67 3.64 -9.98
N LEU A 258 -4.26 4.14 -8.82
CA LEU A 258 -3.68 3.31 -7.77
C LEU A 258 -4.66 2.31 -7.19
N VAL A 259 -5.92 2.69 -6.94
CA VAL A 259 -6.93 1.74 -6.43
C VAL A 259 -7.26 0.69 -7.49
N VAL A 260 -7.62 1.12 -8.70
CA VAL A 260 -8.19 0.27 -9.74
C VAL A 260 -7.12 -0.54 -10.47
N PHE A 261 -6.08 0.12 -10.99
CA PHE A 261 -5.03 -0.53 -11.76
C PHE A 261 -3.89 -0.99 -10.88
N GLY A 262 -3.52 -0.26 -9.82
CA GLY A 262 -2.44 -0.64 -8.92
C GLY A 262 -2.83 -1.80 -8.01
N MET A 263 -3.66 -1.53 -7.00
CA MET A 263 -3.99 -2.46 -5.92
C MET A 263 -4.91 -3.60 -6.38
N MET A 264 -5.89 -3.34 -7.25
CA MET A 264 -6.82 -4.37 -7.71
C MET A 264 -6.38 -5.07 -9.00
N GLY A 265 -5.53 -4.42 -9.81
CA GLY A 265 -5.02 -4.95 -11.08
C GLY A 265 -3.61 -5.55 -10.96
N ILE A 266 -2.59 -4.70 -10.86
CA ILE A 266 -1.17 -5.08 -10.84
C ILE A 266 -0.88 -6.00 -9.66
N ALA A 267 -1.31 -5.65 -8.45
CA ALA A 267 -1.06 -6.48 -7.29
C ALA A 267 -1.74 -7.85 -7.43
N MET A 268 -2.96 -7.90 -7.97
CA MET A 268 -3.64 -9.17 -8.26
C MET A 268 -2.83 -10.02 -9.24
N GLY A 269 -2.43 -9.46 -10.39
CA GLY A 269 -1.61 -10.17 -11.37
C GLY A 269 -0.29 -10.66 -10.80
N ALA A 270 0.34 -9.85 -9.94
CA ALA A 270 1.58 -10.18 -9.25
C ALA A 270 1.43 -11.34 -8.25
N PHE A 271 0.25 -11.59 -7.70
CA PHE A 271 -0.01 -12.76 -6.84
C PHE A 271 -0.46 -13.98 -7.65
N LEU A 272 -1.22 -13.78 -8.73
CA LEU A 272 -1.84 -14.87 -9.49
C LEU A 272 -0.86 -15.64 -10.39
N TRP A 273 0.15 -14.97 -10.96
CA TRP A 273 0.97 -15.57 -12.02
C TRP A 273 1.66 -16.87 -11.58
N SER A 274 2.17 -16.92 -10.34
CA SER A 274 2.94 -18.06 -9.84
C SER A 274 2.11 -19.32 -9.61
N ALA A 275 0.79 -19.17 -9.47
CA ALA A 275 -0.15 -20.29 -9.31
C ALA A 275 -0.93 -20.59 -10.60
N SER A 276 -0.81 -19.76 -11.65
CA SER A 276 -1.71 -19.82 -12.80
C SER A 276 -1.36 -20.94 -13.79
N PRO A 277 -2.26 -21.90 -14.07
CA PRO A 277 -2.08 -22.85 -15.16
C PRO A 277 -2.03 -22.16 -16.52
N TRP A 278 -2.73 -21.03 -16.68
CA TRP A 278 -2.72 -20.25 -17.93
C TRP A 278 -1.35 -19.66 -18.21
N PHE A 279 -0.63 -19.22 -17.17
CA PHE A 279 0.73 -18.73 -17.31
C PHE A 279 1.64 -19.84 -17.87
N VAL A 280 1.53 -21.06 -17.32
CA VAL A 280 2.30 -22.23 -17.78
C VAL A 280 1.99 -22.53 -19.25
N THR A 281 0.71 -22.58 -19.64
CA THR A 281 0.31 -22.84 -21.03
C THR A 281 0.84 -21.77 -21.99
N ILE A 282 0.74 -20.48 -21.63
CA ILE A 282 1.24 -19.38 -22.47
C ILE A 282 2.77 -19.46 -22.61
N LYS A 283 3.49 -19.70 -21.51
CA LYS A 283 4.94 -19.85 -21.51
C LYS A 283 5.37 -21.02 -22.40
N GLN A 284 4.74 -22.18 -22.25
CA GLN A 284 5.05 -23.38 -23.05
C GLN A 284 4.78 -23.13 -24.54
N ALA A 285 3.63 -22.55 -24.90
CA ALA A 285 3.31 -22.22 -26.29
C ALA A 285 4.30 -21.22 -26.90
N ALA A 286 4.69 -20.19 -26.13
CA ALA A 286 5.69 -19.22 -26.57
C ALA A 286 7.09 -19.85 -26.73
N ALA A 287 7.49 -20.74 -25.81
CA ALA A 287 8.75 -21.45 -25.89
C ALA A 287 8.80 -22.37 -27.13
N THR A 288 7.74 -23.16 -27.37
CA THR A 288 7.64 -24.01 -28.56
C THR A 288 7.73 -23.17 -29.84
N TRP A 289 6.97 -22.07 -29.91
CA TRP A 289 7.01 -21.18 -31.08
C TRP A 289 8.40 -20.57 -31.33
N LEU A 290 9.13 -20.20 -30.27
CA LEU A 290 10.49 -19.68 -30.39
C LEU A 290 11.47 -20.72 -30.91
N ILE A 291 11.36 -21.97 -30.41
CA ILE A 291 12.18 -23.09 -30.86
C ILE A 291 11.89 -23.42 -32.33
N ASP A 292 10.61 -23.47 -32.74
CA ASP A 292 10.20 -23.72 -34.12
C ASP A 292 10.69 -22.64 -35.12
N LYS A 293 11.11 -21.48 -34.59
CA LYS A 293 11.68 -20.36 -35.36
C LYS A 293 13.20 -20.25 -35.22
N ASP A 294 13.85 -21.21 -34.58
CA ASP A 294 15.29 -21.19 -34.26
C ASP A 294 15.74 -19.95 -33.45
N ILE A 295 14.85 -19.38 -32.64
CA ILE A 295 15.13 -18.21 -31.79
C ILE A 295 15.37 -18.67 -30.34
N THR A 296 16.63 -18.83 -29.95
CA THR A 296 17.00 -19.40 -28.63
C THR A 296 17.33 -18.36 -27.56
N TRP A 297 17.68 -17.13 -27.94
CA TRP A 297 18.13 -16.12 -26.98
C TRP A 297 17.13 -15.81 -25.84
N PRO A 298 15.77 -15.82 -26.04
CA PRO A 298 14.84 -15.53 -24.94
C PRO A 298 14.79 -16.65 -23.89
N LEU A 299 15.24 -17.86 -24.25
CA LEU A 299 15.24 -19.03 -23.35
C LEU A 299 16.47 -19.05 -22.44
N LEU A 300 17.47 -18.19 -22.70
CA LEU A 300 18.64 -18.06 -21.86
C LEU A 300 18.28 -17.43 -20.51
N ASP A 301 18.89 -17.94 -19.46
CA ASP A 301 18.77 -17.53 -18.05
C ASP A 301 19.95 -16.67 -17.58
N ASN A 302 20.68 -16.05 -18.52
CA ASN A 302 21.89 -15.27 -18.28
C ASN A 302 21.65 -13.83 -17.78
N ALA A 303 20.43 -13.52 -17.34
CA ALA A 303 20.12 -12.21 -16.80
C ALA A 303 20.76 -12.02 -15.41
N PRO A 304 21.31 -10.84 -15.10
CA PRO A 304 21.82 -10.57 -13.76
C PRO A 304 20.73 -10.66 -12.68
N TRP A 305 21.08 -11.15 -11.49
CA TRP A 305 20.16 -11.35 -10.35
C TRP A 305 19.33 -10.12 -9.94
N PHE A 306 19.83 -8.92 -10.23
CA PHE A 306 19.15 -7.65 -9.94
C PHE A 306 18.19 -7.19 -11.05
N ILE A 307 18.03 -7.97 -12.12
CA ILE A 307 17.05 -7.73 -13.19
C ILE A 307 16.01 -8.85 -13.19
N LEU A 308 16.48 -10.09 -13.22
CA LEU A 308 15.67 -11.30 -13.11
C LEU A 308 16.30 -12.22 -12.06
N THR A 309 15.49 -13.02 -11.38
CA THR A 309 15.96 -14.06 -10.46
C THR A 309 17.03 -14.94 -11.13
N HIS A 310 18.21 -15.02 -10.53
CA HIS A 310 19.34 -15.78 -11.06
C HIS A 310 20.18 -16.34 -9.90
N TYR A 311 19.80 -17.52 -9.42
CA TYR A 311 20.44 -18.26 -8.34
C TYR A 311 20.70 -19.71 -8.79
N PRO A 312 21.74 -19.94 -9.62
CA PRO A 312 22.05 -21.26 -10.17
C PRO A 312 22.38 -22.30 -9.10
N ASP A 313 22.95 -21.87 -7.96
CA ASP A 313 23.32 -22.75 -6.83
C ASP A 313 22.12 -23.52 -6.23
N VAL A 314 20.90 -22.99 -6.39
CA VAL A 314 19.65 -23.60 -5.91
C VAL A 314 18.70 -23.97 -7.06
N ASN A 315 19.20 -23.96 -8.31
CA ASN A 315 18.44 -24.23 -9.54
C ASN A 315 17.19 -23.33 -9.73
N ASP A 316 17.26 -22.08 -9.29
CA ASP A 316 16.18 -21.11 -9.46
C ASP A 316 16.70 -19.92 -10.27
N SER A 317 16.39 -19.91 -11.57
CA SER A 317 16.78 -18.84 -12.49
C SER A 317 15.67 -18.62 -13.51
N PHE A 318 15.37 -17.35 -13.78
CA PHE A 318 14.40 -16.95 -14.79
C PHE A 318 15.09 -16.68 -16.11
N SER A 319 14.49 -17.23 -17.17
CA SER A 319 14.84 -16.85 -18.54
C SER A 319 14.29 -15.47 -18.91
N TRP A 320 14.78 -14.87 -20.00
CA TRP A 320 14.18 -13.65 -20.55
C TRP A 320 12.71 -13.84 -20.93
N LEU A 321 12.35 -15.04 -21.40
CA LEU A 321 10.98 -15.44 -21.68
C LEU A 321 10.13 -15.44 -20.41
N ASP A 322 10.65 -15.92 -19.28
CA ASP A 322 9.97 -15.86 -17.98
C ASP A 322 9.65 -14.42 -17.60
N GLY A 323 10.65 -13.54 -17.65
CA GLY A 323 10.46 -12.12 -17.37
C GLY A 323 9.39 -11.49 -18.27
N ALA A 324 9.42 -11.77 -19.58
CA ALA A 324 8.44 -11.26 -20.54
C ALA A 324 7.03 -11.81 -20.27
N CYS A 325 6.89 -13.10 -19.98
CA CYS A 325 5.62 -13.73 -19.65
C CYS A 325 5.04 -13.18 -18.34
N ILE A 326 5.86 -12.94 -17.31
CA ILE A 326 5.41 -12.37 -16.03
C ILE A 326 4.87 -10.95 -16.27
N LEU A 327 5.62 -10.12 -17.00
CA LEU A 327 5.20 -8.77 -17.36
C LEU A 327 3.89 -8.77 -18.15
N PHE A 328 3.79 -9.65 -19.14
CA PHE A 328 2.57 -9.80 -19.94
C PHE A 328 1.38 -10.23 -19.07
N PHE A 329 1.55 -11.21 -18.19
CA PHE A 329 0.48 -11.71 -17.33
C PHE A 329 -0.02 -10.65 -16.35
N ILE A 330 0.89 -9.92 -15.71
CA ILE A 330 0.55 -8.79 -14.81
C ILE A 330 -0.19 -7.70 -15.58
N ALA A 331 0.30 -7.33 -16.77
CA ALA A 331 -0.35 -6.34 -17.62
C ALA A 331 -1.75 -6.80 -18.08
N ALA A 332 -1.90 -8.05 -18.52
CA ALA A 332 -3.16 -8.62 -18.94
C ALA A 332 -4.19 -8.64 -17.79
N THR A 333 -3.78 -9.07 -16.60
CA THR A 333 -4.66 -9.06 -15.41
C THR A 333 -5.05 -7.64 -15.04
N THR A 334 -4.12 -6.68 -15.14
CA THR A 334 -4.40 -5.26 -14.90
C THR A 334 -5.43 -4.70 -15.86
N VAL A 335 -5.35 -5.06 -17.15
CA VAL A 335 -6.32 -4.66 -18.16
C VAL A 335 -7.68 -5.32 -17.93
N VAL A 336 -7.71 -6.62 -17.64
CA VAL A 336 -8.98 -7.36 -17.43
C VAL A 336 -9.69 -6.90 -16.17
N VAL A 337 -9.00 -6.92 -15.02
CA VAL A 337 -9.61 -6.58 -13.72
C VAL A 337 -9.77 -5.06 -13.59
N GLY A 338 -8.69 -4.31 -13.81
CA GLY A 338 -8.70 -2.86 -13.70
C GLY A 338 -9.55 -2.19 -14.77
N GLY A 339 -9.51 -2.68 -16.02
CA GLY A 339 -10.34 -2.16 -17.10
C GLY A 339 -11.83 -2.39 -16.88
N ALA A 340 -12.22 -3.60 -16.43
CA ALA A 340 -13.62 -3.88 -16.08
C ALA A 340 -14.11 -2.99 -14.92
N LEU A 341 -13.31 -2.84 -13.87
CA LEU A 341 -13.60 -1.94 -12.75
C LEU A 341 -13.75 -0.49 -13.22
N TYR A 342 -12.78 0.03 -13.98
CA TYR A 342 -12.84 1.40 -14.48
C TYR A 342 -14.03 1.63 -15.40
N GLY A 343 -14.32 0.69 -16.30
CA GLY A 343 -15.49 0.71 -17.17
C GLY A 343 -16.80 0.74 -16.38
N ALA A 344 -16.90 -0.06 -15.32
CA ALA A 344 -18.04 -0.05 -14.41
C ALA A 344 -18.16 1.28 -13.65
N LEU A 345 -17.06 1.84 -13.13
CA LEU A 345 -17.07 3.16 -12.48
C LEU A 345 -17.50 4.27 -13.44
N TRP A 346 -17.00 4.22 -14.68
CA TRP A 346 -17.34 5.16 -15.73
C TRP A 346 -18.82 5.06 -16.10
N LEU A 347 -19.34 3.86 -16.30
CA LEU A 347 -20.75 3.64 -16.63
C LEU A 347 -21.67 4.01 -15.45
N ALA A 348 -21.30 3.65 -14.22
CA ALA A 348 -22.02 4.04 -13.02
C ALA A 348 -22.04 5.57 -12.86
N ASP A 349 -20.93 6.26 -13.14
CA ASP A 349 -20.93 7.72 -13.22
C ASP A 349 -21.95 8.17 -14.26
N ARG A 350 -21.95 7.63 -15.49
CA ARG A 350 -22.87 8.00 -16.60
C ARG A 350 -24.35 7.90 -16.25
N LEU A 351 -24.73 6.94 -15.42
CA LEU A 351 -26.10 6.78 -14.93
C LEU A 351 -26.52 7.84 -13.89
N LEU A 352 -25.55 8.53 -13.28
CA LEU A 352 -25.77 9.53 -12.23
C LEU A 352 -25.78 10.96 -12.79
N PRO A 353 -26.44 11.91 -12.07
CA PRO A 353 -26.43 13.32 -12.44
C PRO A 353 -25.01 13.85 -12.63
N ALA A 354 -24.77 14.61 -13.70
CA ALA A 354 -23.45 15.10 -14.04
C ALA A 354 -22.87 15.99 -12.94
N VAL A 355 -21.57 15.84 -12.69
CA VAL A 355 -20.81 16.68 -11.75
C VAL A 355 -19.92 17.62 -12.57
N GLN A 356 -19.64 18.80 -12.05
CA GLN A 356 -18.70 19.74 -12.66
C GLN A 356 -17.34 19.07 -12.90
N GLY A 357 -16.75 19.28 -14.09
CA GLY A 357 -15.50 18.63 -14.49
C GLY A 357 -15.66 17.19 -15.01
N ARG A 358 -16.87 16.78 -15.38
CA ARG A 358 -17.11 15.54 -16.14
C ARG A 358 -16.61 15.68 -17.58
N THR A 359 -15.80 14.71 -18.02
CA THR A 359 -15.33 14.60 -19.42
C THR A 359 -15.86 13.31 -20.06
N ARG A 360 -15.59 13.11 -21.36
CA ARG A 360 -15.95 11.87 -22.06
C ARG A 360 -15.31 10.64 -21.43
N TRP A 361 -14.07 10.75 -20.95
CA TRP A 361 -13.27 9.63 -20.47
C TRP A 361 -13.31 9.45 -18.95
N GLY A 362 -13.93 10.37 -18.21
CA GLY A 362 -14.00 10.32 -16.75
C GLY A 362 -14.04 11.70 -16.12
N GLY A 363 -13.74 11.82 -14.82
CA GLY A 363 -13.67 13.10 -14.12
C GLY A 363 -13.92 12.95 -12.63
N ALA A 364 -14.23 14.06 -11.96
CA ALA A 364 -14.42 14.12 -10.50
C ALA A 364 -15.43 13.07 -9.99
N GLY A 365 -16.51 12.81 -10.74
CA GLY A 365 -17.51 11.80 -10.40
C GLY A 365 -16.95 10.38 -10.33
N VAL A 366 -16.13 9.98 -11.31
CA VAL A 366 -15.45 8.66 -11.33
C VAL A 366 -14.45 8.56 -10.18
N HIS A 367 -13.67 9.61 -9.93
CA HIS A 367 -12.67 9.61 -8.87
C HIS A 367 -13.27 9.46 -7.47
N LYS A 368 -14.44 10.09 -7.26
CA LYS A 368 -15.23 9.94 -6.04
C LYS A 368 -15.81 8.54 -5.91
N LEU A 369 -16.32 7.96 -7.00
CA LEU A 369 -16.85 6.58 -7.03
C LEU A 369 -15.76 5.52 -6.85
N ALA A 370 -14.49 5.82 -7.11
CA ALA A 370 -13.38 4.92 -6.83
C ALA A 370 -13.06 4.80 -5.33
N GLN A 371 -13.38 5.80 -4.50
CA GLN A 371 -13.04 5.81 -3.06
C GLN A 371 -13.71 4.66 -2.27
N PRO A 372 -14.98 4.29 -2.53
CA PRO A 372 -15.59 3.10 -1.94
C PRO A 372 -14.83 1.78 -2.14
N LEU A 373 -13.98 1.65 -3.18
CA LEU A 373 -13.23 0.41 -3.45
C LEU A 373 -12.05 0.19 -2.48
N ILE A 374 -11.69 1.19 -1.67
CA ILE A 374 -10.51 1.12 -0.77
C ILE A 374 -10.53 -0.11 0.16
N PRO A 375 -11.63 -0.52 0.81
CA PRO A 375 -11.65 -1.73 1.62
C PRO A 375 -11.36 -3.00 0.81
N ALA A 376 -11.99 -3.16 -0.36
CA ALA A 376 -11.77 -4.31 -1.24
C ALA A 376 -10.33 -4.36 -1.78
N ALA A 377 -9.80 -3.22 -2.24
CA ALA A 377 -8.42 -3.12 -2.69
C ALA A 377 -7.43 -3.41 -1.55
N GLY A 378 -7.70 -2.86 -0.37
CA GLY A 378 -6.89 -3.04 0.83
C GLY A 378 -6.81 -4.50 1.29
N ILE A 379 -7.98 -5.16 1.39
CA ILE A 379 -8.01 -6.57 1.77
C ILE A 379 -7.34 -7.45 0.71
N GLY A 380 -7.45 -7.11 -0.57
CA GLY A 380 -6.78 -7.85 -1.63
C GLY A 380 -5.26 -7.86 -1.46
N VAL A 381 -4.65 -6.70 -1.23
CA VAL A 381 -3.21 -6.62 -0.96
C VAL A 381 -2.81 -7.39 0.30
N PHE A 382 -3.63 -7.30 1.37
CA PHE A 382 -3.39 -8.05 2.60
C PHE A 382 -3.46 -9.56 2.41
N LEU A 383 -4.47 -10.06 1.68
CA LEU A 383 -4.67 -11.47 1.39
C LEU A 383 -3.52 -12.03 0.52
N GLY A 384 -3.05 -11.26 -0.46
CA GLY A 384 -1.91 -11.64 -1.28
C GLY A 384 -0.60 -11.72 -0.49
N LEU A 385 -0.27 -10.71 0.32
CA LEU A 385 0.94 -10.75 1.15
C LEU A 385 0.89 -11.83 2.24
N SER A 386 -0.28 -12.04 2.84
CA SER A 386 -0.46 -13.13 3.82
C SER A 386 -0.40 -14.53 3.20
N ALA A 387 -0.47 -14.66 1.87
CA ALA A 387 -0.23 -15.95 1.22
C ALA A 387 1.17 -16.46 1.51
N THR A 388 2.18 -15.60 1.42
CA THR A 388 3.57 -15.91 1.79
C THR A 388 3.68 -16.35 3.25
N THR A 389 3.00 -15.66 4.17
CA THR A 389 2.96 -16.03 5.60
C THR A 389 2.41 -17.44 5.79
N ILE A 390 1.31 -17.78 5.12
CA ILE A 390 0.69 -19.10 5.22
C ILE A 390 1.61 -20.18 4.61
N THR A 391 2.29 -19.90 3.50
CA THR A 391 3.26 -20.83 2.92
C THR A 391 4.42 -21.11 3.87
N LEU A 392 4.97 -20.07 4.52
CA LEU A 392 6.01 -20.22 5.54
C LEU A 392 5.53 -21.03 6.75
N LEU A 393 4.30 -20.77 7.23
CA LEU A 393 3.73 -21.53 8.34
C LEU A 393 3.49 -23.00 8.00
N LYS A 394 3.08 -23.31 6.77
CA LYS A 394 2.94 -24.70 6.29
C LYS A 394 4.29 -25.41 6.24
N HIS A 395 5.36 -24.71 5.85
CA HIS A 395 6.71 -25.26 5.86
C HIS A 395 7.18 -25.63 7.28
N GLU A 396 6.74 -24.88 8.28
CA GLU A 396 6.96 -25.18 9.71
C GLU A 396 6.01 -26.25 10.28
N GLY A 397 5.24 -26.95 9.43
CA GLY A 397 4.34 -28.03 9.83
C GLY A 397 3.01 -27.59 10.44
N VAL A 398 2.67 -26.28 10.41
CA VAL A 398 1.40 -25.77 10.92
C VAL A 398 0.27 -26.06 9.93
N GLN A 399 -0.72 -26.84 10.35
CA GLN A 399 -1.91 -27.10 9.55
C GLN A 399 -2.74 -25.82 9.35
N ALA A 400 -2.84 -25.35 8.10
CA ALA A 400 -3.49 -24.09 7.74
C ALA A 400 -4.93 -24.26 7.22
N LEU A 401 -5.68 -25.25 7.74
CA LEU A 401 -7.07 -25.51 7.32
C LEU A 401 -8.01 -24.32 7.61
N TRP A 402 -7.71 -23.54 8.65
CA TRP A 402 -8.44 -22.33 9.04
C TRP A 402 -8.21 -21.13 8.09
N ALA A 403 -7.14 -21.16 7.29
CA ALA A 403 -6.72 -19.98 6.52
C ALA A 403 -7.75 -19.60 5.44
N ASN A 404 -8.25 -20.58 4.68
CA ASN A 404 -9.21 -20.31 3.59
C ASN A 404 -10.55 -19.76 4.10
N PRO A 405 -11.19 -20.34 5.15
CA PRO A 405 -12.40 -19.75 5.74
C PRO A 405 -12.19 -18.30 6.22
N VAL A 406 -11.07 -17.99 6.86
CA VAL A 406 -10.74 -16.64 7.32
C VAL A 406 -10.56 -15.69 6.13
N ARG A 407 -9.84 -16.11 5.09
CA ARG A 407 -9.62 -15.32 3.86
C ARG A 407 -10.95 -14.94 3.20
N PHE A 408 -11.85 -15.91 3.01
CA PHE A 408 -13.17 -15.66 2.42
C PHE A 408 -14.08 -14.81 3.32
N THR A 409 -14.01 -14.99 4.64
CA THR A 409 -14.76 -14.15 5.57
C THR A 409 -14.31 -12.69 5.47
N LEU A 410 -13.00 -12.45 5.50
CA LEU A 410 -12.44 -11.10 5.37
C LEU A 410 -12.77 -10.47 4.01
N LEU A 411 -12.62 -11.23 2.91
CA LEU A 411 -12.96 -10.76 1.57
C LEU A 411 -14.46 -10.40 1.48
N THR A 412 -15.34 -11.26 1.98
CA THR A 412 -16.79 -11.03 1.97
C THR A 412 -17.18 -9.79 2.77
N LEU A 413 -16.62 -9.62 3.97
CA LEU A 413 -16.87 -8.44 4.80
C LEU A 413 -16.36 -7.14 4.13
N ALA A 414 -15.19 -7.19 3.50
CA ALA A 414 -14.64 -6.04 2.79
C ALA A 414 -15.43 -5.67 1.52
N ILE A 415 -15.93 -6.67 0.77
CA ILE A 415 -16.79 -6.45 -0.40
C ILE A 415 -18.15 -5.90 0.05
N ALA A 416 -18.77 -6.48 1.10
CA ALA A 416 -20.01 -5.96 1.67
C ALA A 416 -19.85 -4.50 2.13
N TRP A 417 -18.72 -4.18 2.78
CA TRP A 417 -18.42 -2.81 3.20
C TRP A 417 -18.20 -1.86 2.01
N THR A 418 -17.47 -2.31 0.98
CA THR A 418 -17.27 -1.59 -0.28
C THR A 418 -18.60 -1.25 -0.96
N LEU A 419 -19.50 -2.23 -1.06
CA LEU A 419 -20.84 -2.05 -1.62
C LEU A 419 -21.71 -1.11 -0.79
N ARG A 420 -21.64 -1.18 0.54
CA ARG A 420 -22.30 -0.24 1.45
C ARG A 420 -21.78 1.19 1.26
N LEU A 421 -20.47 1.38 1.18
CA LEU A 421 -19.85 2.69 0.93
C LEU A 421 -20.27 3.25 -0.43
N ALA A 422 -20.27 2.41 -1.47
CA ALA A 422 -20.72 2.79 -2.81
C ALA A 422 -22.18 3.25 -2.78
N TRP A 423 -23.06 2.51 -2.11
CA TRP A 423 -24.45 2.91 -1.93
C TRP A 423 -24.59 4.28 -1.28
N ARG A 424 -23.80 4.58 -0.23
CA ARG A 424 -23.81 5.88 0.46
C ARG A 424 -23.27 7.02 -0.41
N VAL A 425 -22.16 6.81 -1.11
CA VAL A 425 -21.56 7.81 -2.01
C VAL A 425 -22.46 8.11 -3.20
N ILE A 426 -23.06 7.09 -3.82
CA ILE A 426 -24.03 7.27 -4.91
C ILE A 426 -25.26 8.04 -4.42
N GLY A 427 -25.73 7.74 -3.20
CA GLY A 427 -26.87 8.43 -2.57
C GLY A 427 -26.66 9.93 -2.34
N GLN A 428 -25.41 10.41 -2.27
CA GLN A 428 -25.14 11.86 -2.21
C GLN A 428 -25.42 12.57 -3.54
N ARG A 429 -25.45 11.84 -4.66
CA ARG A 429 -25.63 12.42 -6.01
C ARG A 429 -27.06 12.37 -6.50
N THR A 430 -27.88 11.44 -5.99
CA THR A 430 -29.27 11.31 -6.43
C THR A 430 -30.15 10.73 -5.31
N PRO A 431 -31.33 11.33 -5.06
CA PRO A 431 -32.34 10.74 -4.19
C PRO A 431 -33.15 9.64 -4.89
N ALA A 432 -33.18 9.61 -6.23
CA ALA A 432 -33.97 8.66 -7.01
C ALA A 432 -33.46 7.22 -6.86
N LEU A 433 -34.28 6.35 -6.25
CA LEU A 433 -33.90 4.97 -5.91
C LEU A 433 -33.55 4.14 -7.15
N ALA A 434 -34.33 4.24 -8.24
CA ALA A 434 -34.06 3.49 -9.46
C ALA A 434 -32.68 3.80 -10.07
N ARG A 435 -32.32 5.09 -10.19
CA ARG A 435 -31.00 5.50 -10.70
C ARG A 435 -29.87 5.10 -9.75
N ARG A 436 -30.10 5.22 -8.44
CA ARG A 436 -29.15 4.80 -7.41
C ARG A 436 -28.87 3.30 -7.49
N SER A 437 -29.92 2.47 -7.59
CA SER A 437 -29.82 1.02 -7.72
C SER A 437 -29.14 0.61 -9.02
N ALA A 438 -29.49 1.22 -10.16
CA ALA A 438 -28.85 0.92 -11.44
C ALA A 438 -27.34 1.22 -11.40
N ALA A 439 -26.94 2.40 -10.91
CA ALA A 439 -25.52 2.76 -10.78
C ALA A 439 -24.78 1.84 -9.80
N TRP A 440 -25.42 1.45 -8.69
CA TRP A 440 -24.85 0.54 -7.72
C TRP A 440 -24.69 -0.89 -8.26
N LEU A 441 -25.65 -1.39 -9.04
CA LEU A 441 -25.55 -2.70 -9.69
C LEU A 441 -24.42 -2.74 -10.72
N VAL A 442 -24.26 -1.67 -11.51
CA VAL A 442 -23.12 -1.55 -12.44
C VAL A 442 -21.79 -1.53 -11.68
N PHE A 443 -21.71 -0.76 -10.59
CA PHE A 443 -20.54 -0.74 -9.72
C PHE A 443 -20.22 -2.15 -9.16
N ALA A 444 -21.24 -2.87 -8.69
CA ALA A 444 -21.10 -4.22 -8.15
C ALA A 444 -20.65 -5.22 -9.22
N ALA A 445 -21.18 -5.13 -10.44
CA ALA A 445 -20.78 -5.97 -11.57
C ALA A 445 -19.29 -5.80 -11.91
N GLY A 446 -18.76 -4.57 -11.78
CA GLY A 446 -17.33 -4.29 -11.95
C GLY A 446 -16.41 -5.04 -10.98
N LEU A 447 -16.90 -5.43 -9.80
CA LEU A 447 -16.13 -6.20 -8.81
C LEU A 447 -16.02 -7.69 -9.16
N LEU A 448 -16.83 -8.20 -10.09
CA LEU A 448 -16.89 -9.64 -10.39
C LEU A 448 -15.53 -10.22 -10.84
N PRO A 449 -14.76 -9.60 -11.76
CA PRO A 449 -13.45 -10.13 -12.15
C PRO A 449 -12.45 -10.15 -10.99
N PHE A 450 -12.50 -9.15 -10.09
CA PHE A 450 -11.65 -9.10 -8.91
C PHE A 450 -11.98 -10.22 -7.92
N CYS A 451 -13.27 -10.46 -7.65
CA CYS A 451 -13.70 -11.55 -6.78
C CYS A 451 -13.39 -12.92 -7.40
N TYR A 452 -13.59 -13.07 -8.70
CA TYR A 452 -13.30 -14.30 -9.43
C TYR A 452 -11.80 -14.63 -9.40
N ALA A 453 -10.93 -13.63 -9.56
CA ALA A 453 -9.47 -13.81 -9.45
C ALA A 453 -9.05 -14.39 -8.08
N TRP A 454 -9.69 -13.98 -6.98
CA TRP A 454 -9.42 -14.57 -5.65
C TRP A 454 -9.95 -16.00 -5.50
N VAL A 455 -11.11 -16.31 -6.10
CA VAL A 455 -11.62 -17.68 -6.14
C VAL A 455 -10.66 -18.57 -6.92
N LEU A 456 -10.15 -18.09 -8.05
CA LEU A 456 -9.16 -18.82 -8.83
C LEU A 456 -7.93 -19.15 -7.99
N PHE A 457 -7.36 -18.13 -7.34
CA PHE A 457 -6.12 -18.24 -6.59
C PHE A 457 -6.21 -19.10 -5.31
N PHE A 458 -7.36 -19.13 -4.63
CA PHE A 458 -7.48 -19.84 -3.34
C PHE A 458 -8.14 -21.22 -3.42
N VAL A 459 -8.86 -21.51 -4.51
CA VAL A 459 -9.69 -22.72 -4.61
C VAL A 459 -9.35 -23.56 -5.83
N THR A 460 -9.13 -22.94 -6.99
CA THR A 460 -8.96 -23.72 -8.24
C THR A 460 -7.50 -23.96 -8.61
N TRP A 461 -6.62 -23.02 -8.29
CA TRP A 461 -5.20 -23.03 -8.65
C TRP A 461 -4.32 -23.50 -7.50
#